data_AF-A0A7W6H7L7-F1
#
_entry.id   AF-A0A7W6H7L7-F1
#
_cell.length_a   1.000
_cell.length_b   1.000
_cell.length_c   1.000
_cell.angle_alpha   90.00
_cell.angle_beta   90.00
_cell.angle_gamma   90.00
#
_symmetry.space_group_name_H-M   'P 1'
#
loop_
_entity.id
_entity.type
_entity.pdbx_description
1 polymer ?
#
loop_
_entity_poly.entity_id
_entity_poly.type
_entity_poly.pdbx_seq_one_letter_code
_entity_poly.pdbx_strand_id
1 'polypeptide(L)'
;MSATVPAAKAFDGAALSGAASPLLPHFCVADPLPGDASVLRCSGLVGTDVFLAGSEDDRRVALGAPAGFPSPLPKAARLSRTLDWRLLGERPVAALLRYGFAAEGADPAMQWIVVLKPGTPERPGCVVALVDGEAGAAARTTATRVADEEAAGFRCGVDRPGLVGRAGDATRRLGTLWLARQP
;
A
#
# COMPACT_ATOMS: atom_id res chain seq x y z
N MET A 1 -40.49 8.65 28.00
CA MET A 1 -39.49 7.57 27.99
C MET A 1 -38.52 7.87 26.85
N SER A 2 -37.42 8.58 27.12
CA SER A 2 -36.37 8.82 26.13
C SER A 2 -35.19 7.92 26.47
N ALA A 3 -34.87 7.00 25.55
CA ALA A 3 -33.71 6.14 25.66
C ALA A 3 -32.45 6.95 25.33
N THR A 4 -31.53 7.01 26.30
CA THR A 4 -30.18 7.54 26.10
C THR A 4 -29.39 6.57 25.22
N VAL A 5 -28.97 7.02 24.05
CA VAL A 5 -28.01 6.31 23.20
C VAL A 5 -26.64 6.37 23.90
N PRO A 6 -25.95 5.24 24.14
CA PRO A 6 -24.62 5.28 24.74
C PRO A 6 -23.63 5.90 23.74
N ALA A 7 -22.89 6.90 24.22
CA ALA A 7 -21.82 7.54 23.48
C ALA A 7 -20.79 6.50 23.02
N ALA A 8 -20.42 6.57 21.74
CA ALA A 8 -19.30 5.82 21.20
C ALA A 8 -18.04 6.12 22.03
N LYS A 9 -17.33 5.06 22.42
CA LYS A 9 -16.09 5.13 23.20
C LYS A 9 -15.07 5.95 22.41
N ALA A 10 -14.64 7.08 22.96
CA ALA A 10 -13.57 7.90 22.41
C ALA A 10 -12.28 7.06 22.33
N PHE A 11 -11.66 7.01 21.15
CA PHE A 11 -10.29 6.51 21.00
C PHE A 11 -9.36 7.58 21.56
N ASP A 12 -8.58 7.23 22.59
CA ASP A 12 -7.60 8.11 23.22
C ASP A 12 -6.59 8.67 22.18
N GLY A 13 -6.71 9.95 21.86
CA GLY A 13 -5.64 10.97 21.75
C GLY A 13 -4.42 10.77 20.83
N ALA A 14 -4.20 9.62 20.20
CA ALA A 14 -3.06 9.42 19.33
C ALA A 14 -3.26 10.19 18.02
N ALA A 15 -2.43 11.22 17.78
CA ALA A 15 -2.45 11.98 16.55
C ALA A 15 -1.89 11.14 15.39
N LEU A 16 -2.51 11.26 14.21
CA LEU A 16 -1.94 10.72 12.99
C LEU A 16 -0.71 11.53 12.59
N SER A 17 0.37 10.84 12.23
CA SER A 17 1.61 11.46 11.77
C SER A 17 2.20 10.73 10.57
N GLY A 18 3.23 11.32 9.95
CA GLY A 18 3.91 10.78 8.78
C GLY A 18 5.40 10.56 9.01
N ALA A 19 5.92 9.51 8.40
CA ALA A 19 7.35 9.25 8.29
C ALA A 19 7.67 8.75 6.87
N ALA A 20 8.95 8.67 6.53
CA ALA A 20 9.38 8.06 5.27
C ALA A 20 10.61 7.19 5.52
N SER A 21 10.69 6.06 4.84
CA SER A 21 11.88 5.21 4.84
C SER A 21 12.37 4.96 3.41
N PRO A 22 13.69 4.78 3.22
CA PRO A 22 14.21 4.29 1.94
C PRO A 22 13.71 2.86 1.70
N LEU A 23 13.47 2.52 0.44
CA LEU A 23 13.17 1.17 -0.02
C LEU A 23 14.12 0.83 -1.16
N LEU A 24 15.30 0.38 -0.79
CA LEU A 24 16.42 0.16 -1.70
C LEU A 24 16.79 -1.33 -1.66
N PRO A 25 16.42 -2.12 -2.69
CA PRO A 25 16.61 -3.58 -2.69
C PRO A 25 18.05 -4.03 -2.40
N HIS A 26 19.05 -3.23 -2.77
CA HIS A 26 20.46 -3.51 -2.52
C HIS A 26 20.82 -3.58 -1.01
N PHE A 27 20.06 -2.91 -0.15
CA PHE A 27 20.26 -2.92 1.31
C PHE A 27 19.37 -3.92 2.03
N CYS A 28 18.57 -4.70 1.30
CA CYS A 28 17.71 -5.73 1.86
C CYS A 28 18.48 -7.06 1.97
N VAL A 29 18.06 -7.91 2.90
CA VAL A 29 18.62 -9.26 3.07
C VAL A 29 17.71 -10.29 2.39
N ALA A 30 18.28 -11.39 1.89
CA ALA A 30 17.49 -12.50 1.38
C ALA A 30 16.68 -13.13 2.54
N ASP A 31 15.39 -13.35 2.30
CA ASP A 31 14.48 -13.97 3.26
C ASP A 31 13.50 -14.89 2.53
N PRO A 32 14.01 -16.01 1.97
CA PRO A 32 13.25 -16.87 1.09
C PRO A 32 12.06 -17.51 1.81
N LEU A 33 10.91 -17.57 1.14
CA LEU A 33 9.72 -18.24 1.63
C LEU A 33 9.53 -19.59 0.93
N PRO A 34 8.77 -20.53 1.53
CA PRO A 34 8.35 -21.73 0.83
C PRO A 34 7.64 -21.37 -0.49
N GLY A 35 8.23 -21.77 -1.62
CA GLY A 35 7.69 -21.47 -2.95
C GLY A 35 8.13 -20.14 -3.58
N ASP A 36 8.87 -19.28 -2.87
CA ASP A 36 9.46 -18.06 -3.42
C ASP A 36 10.82 -17.76 -2.81
N ALA A 37 11.88 -18.23 -3.48
CA ALA A 37 13.27 -18.02 -3.06
C ALA A 37 13.78 -16.59 -3.33
N SER A 38 12.98 -15.73 -3.98
CA SER A 38 13.39 -14.39 -4.41
C SER A 38 13.03 -13.28 -3.41
N VAL A 39 12.38 -13.65 -2.31
CA VAL A 39 11.89 -12.68 -1.31
C VAL A 39 13.06 -12.01 -0.60
N LEU A 40 12.97 -10.69 -0.50
CA LEU A 40 13.90 -9.84 0.24
C LEU A 40 13.18 -9.25 1.45
N ARG A 41 13.88 -9.16 2.58
CA ARG A 41 13.46 -8.43 3.78
C ARG A 41 14.28 -7.16 3.92
N CYS A 42 13.59 -6.04 3.96
CA CYS A 42 14.15 -4.70 4.09
C CYS A 42 13.73 -4.12 5.44
N SER A 43 14.61 -3.33 6.07
CA SER A 43 14.23 -2.54 7.23
C SER A 43 13.22 -1.46 6.81
N GLY A 44 12.03 -1.49 7.40
CA GLY A 44 11.04 -0.43 7.24
C GLY A 44 11.17 0.62 8.35
N LEU A 45 10.02 1.06 8.87
CA LEU A 45 9.99 1.87 10.09
C LEU A 45 10.09 0.97 11.32
N VAL A 46 10.49 1.53 12.47
CA VAL A 46 10.66 0.82 13.75
C VAL A 46 9.53 -0.20 13.98
N GLY A 47 9.90 -1.47 14.14
CA GLY A 47 8.96 -2.57 14.41
C GLY A 47 8.14 -3.05 13.21
N THR A 48 8.42 -2.60 11.98
CA THR A 48 7.73 -3.06 10.77
C THR A 48 8.73 -3.30 9.64
N ASP A 49 8.99 -4.57 9.35
CA ASP A 49 9.77 -4.98 8.19
C ASP A 49 8.96 -4.82 6.89
N VAL A 50 9.68 -4.63 5.79
CA VAL A 50 9.13 -4.56 4.43
C VAL A 50 9.65 -5.75 3.64
N PHE A 51 8.75 -6.47 2.99
CA PHE A 51 9.10 -7.64 2.19
C PHE A 51 8.87 -7.36 0.72
N LEU A 52 9.85 -7.71 -0.10
CA LEU A 52 9.82 -7.52 -1.55
C LEU A 52 9.83 -8.88 -2.25
N ALA A 53 8.89 -9.11 -3.16
CA ALA A 53 8.86 -10.28 -4.03
C ALA A 53 8.89 -9.86 -5.51
N GLY A 54 9.32 -10.76 -6.41
CA GLY A 54 9.38 -10.49 -7.85
C GLY A 54 10.66 -9.76 -8.29
N SER A 55 10.76 -9.41 -9.59
CA SER A 55 11.92 -8.71 -10.16
C SER A 55 11.81 -7.18 -10.02
N GLU A 56 12.78 -6.41 -10.54
CA GLU A 56 12.75 -4.94 -10.52
C GLU A 56 11.50 -4.35 -11.19
N ASP A 57 11.03 -5.00 -12.28
CA ASP A 57 9.90 -4.54 -13.08
C ASP A 57 8.56 -5.21 -12.71
N ASP A 58 8.51 -6.06 -11.68
CA ASP A 58 7.26 -6.66 -11.14
C ASP A 58 7.34 -6.76 -9.61
N ARG A 59 7.87 -5.72 -8.96
CA ARG A 59 8.12 -5.78 -7.53
C ARG A 59 6.83 -5.66 -6.73
N ARG A 60 6.54 -6.65 -5.90
CA ARG A 60 5.39 -6.67 -4.99
C ARG A 60 5.85 -6.44 -3.55
N VAL A 61 5.02 -5.75 -2.76
CA VAL A 61 5.39 -5.31 -1.41
C VAL A 61 4.40 -5.85 -0.39
N ALA A 62 4.91 -6.50 0.65
CA ALA A 62 4.19 -6.83 1.87
C ALA A 62 4.82 -6.11 3.06
N LEU A 63 4.04 -5.80 4.08
CA LEU A 63 4.44 -4.97 5.23
C LEU A 63 4.15 -5.72 6.53
N GLY A 64 5.09 -5.71 7.47
CA GLY A 64 4.95 -6.27 8.82
C GLY A 64 5.04 -7.81 8.89
N ALA A 65 4.59 -8.50 7.85
CA ALA A 65 4.72 -9.94 7.69
C ALA A 65 5.07 -10.29 6.24
N PRO A 66 5.78 -11.40 5.99
CA PRO A 66 6.09 -11.90 4.64
C PRO A 66 4.87 -12.58 3.99
N ALA A 67 3.68 -11.96 4.10
CA ALA A 67 2.41 -12.48 3.64
C ALA A 67 1.48 -11.34 3.21
N GLY A 68 0.48 -11.65 2.38
CA GLY A 68 -0.44 -10.64 1.85
C GLY A 68 0.16 -9.80 0.72
N PHE A 69 1.14 -10.34 -0.02
CA PHE A 69 1.63 -9.71 -1.24
C PHE A 69 0.45 -9.45 -2.20
N PRO A 70 0.37 -8.25 -2.79
CA PRO A 70 -0.60 -7.97 -3.84
C PRO A 70 -0.47 -8.97 -5.01
N SER A 71 -1.53 -9.11 -5.80
CA SER A 71 -1.43 -9.83 -7.07
C SER A 71 -0.41 -9.18 -8.01
N PRO A 72 0.26 -9.93 -8.91
CA PRO A 72 1.19 -9.38 -9.90
C PRO A 72 0.62 -8.21 -10.68
N LEU A 73 1.48 -7.23 -10.97
CA LEU A 73 1.08 -6.04 -11.71
C LEU A 73 0.64 -6.44 -13.14
N PRO A 74 -0.33 -5.72 -13.74
CA PRO A 74 -0.81 -6.09 -15.06
C PRO A 74 0.18 -5.76 -16.19
N LYS A 75 1.21 -4.94 -15.89
CA LYS A 75 2.28 -4.53 -16.79
C LYS A 75 3.56 -4.34 -16.00
N ALA A 76 4.69 -4.38 -16.69
CA ALA A 76 6.00 -4.05 -16.11
C ALA A 76 5.98 -2.65 -15.50
N ALA A 77 6.37 -2.53 -14.23
CA ALA A 77 6.43 -1.26 -13.52
C ALA A 77 7.55 -1.25 -12.48
N ARG A 78 8.15 -0.09 -12.30
CA ARG A 78 9.19 0.11 -11.30
C ARG A 78 8.62 0.69 -10.02
N LEU A 79 8.99 0.06 -8.91
CA LEU A 79 8.66 0.52 -7.56
C LEU A 79 9.49 1.74 -7.17
N SER A 80 8.87 2.70 -6.47
CA SER A 80 9.57 3.84 -5.89
C SER A 80 10.58 3.42 -4.83
N ARG A 81 11.68 4.18 -4.73
CA ARG A 81 12.76 3.95 -3.74
C ARG A 81 12.47 4.49 -2.35
N THR A 82 11.23 4.91 -2.11
CA THR A 82 10.76 5.47 -0.84
C THR A 82 9.40 4.88 -0.53
N LEU A 83 9.17 4.64 0.76
CA LEU A 83 7.91 4.24 1.32
C LEU A 83 7.46 5.33 2.31
N ASP A 84 6.28 5.90 2.11
CA ASP A 84 5.74 6.92 3.01
C ASP A 84 4.80 6.26 4.01
N TRP A 85 5.08 6.43 5.29
CA TRP A 85 4.35 5.79 6.37
C TRP A 85 3.31 6.72 6.97
N ARG A 86 2.18 6.13 7.38
CA ARG A 86 1.16 6.76 8.23
C ARG A 86 1.17 6.05 9.57
N LEU A 87 1.21 6.84 10.63
CA LEU A 87 1.39 6.36 12.00
C LEU A 87 0.25 6.85 12.87
N LEU A 88 -0.26 5.95 13.73
CA LEU A 88 -1.11 6.30 14.85
C LEU A 88 -0.31 6.13 16.13
N GLY A 89 0.20 7.25 16.67
CA GLY A 89 1.28 7.20 17.66
C GLY A 89 2.55 6.63 17.03
N GLU A 90 3.12 5.57 17.62
CA GLU A 90 4.31 4.88 17.08
C GLU A 90 3.97 3.72 16.14
N ARG A 91 2.69 3.40 15.97
CA ARG A 91 2.24 2.21 15.22
C ARG A 91 1.97 2.55 13.75
N PRO A 92 2.65 1.91 12.79
CA PRO A 92 2.29 2.00 11.37
C PRO A 92 0.88 1.48 11.14
N VAL A 93 0.04 2.33 10.53
CA VAL A 93 -1.34 1.97 10.13
C VAL A 93 -1.50 1.86 8.62
N ALA A 94 -0.64 2.53 7.86
CA ALA A 94 -0.56 2.40 6.41
C ALA A 94 0.83 2.78 5.89
N ALA A 95 1.12 2.35 4.67
CA ALA A 95 2.21 2.90 3.88
C ALA A 95 1.78 3.14 2.45
N LEU A 96 2.41 4.14 1.82
CA LEU A 96 2.16 4.56 0.45
C LEU A 96 3.43 4.32 -0.35
N LEU A 97 3.28 3.64 -1.48
CA LEU A 97 4.35 3.42 -2.45
C LEU A 97 3.87 3.77 -3.84
N ARG A 98 4.80 4.02 -4.77
CA ARG A 98 4.47 4.33 -6.16
C ARG A 98 4.98 3.27 -7.11
N TYR A 99 4.17 3.00 -8.13
CA TYR A 99 4.60 2.28 -9.32
C TYR A 99 4.62 3.23 -10.50
N GLY A 100 5.75 3.29 -11.20
CA GLY A 100 5.89 3.97 -12.49
C GLY A 100 5.88 2.96 -13.61
N PHE A 101 4.91 3.07 -14.52
CA PHE A 101 4.82 2.23 -15.71
C PHE A 101 5.54 2.93 -16.87
N ALA A 102 6.27 2.16 -17.67
CA ALA A 102 6.87 2.71 -18.89
C ALA A 102 5.76 3.13 -19.87
N ALA A 103 5.99 4.21 -20.60
CA ALA A 103 5.15 4.57 -21.74
C ALA A 103 5.31 3.52 -22.85
N GLU A 104 4.18 3.09 -23.45
CA GLU A 104 4.17 2.19 -24.60
C GLU A 104 3.62 2.94 -25.82
N GLY A 105 4.47 3.17 -26.82
CA GLY A 105 4.07 3.88 -28.05
C GLY A 105 3.64 5.32 -27.77
N ALA A 106 2.38 5.64 -28.09
CA ALA A 106 1.81 6.99 -27.91
C ALA A 106 1.13 7.18 -26.54
N ASP A 107 1.03 6.14 -25.71
CA ASP A 107 0.36 6.22 -24.42
C ASP A 107 1.23 6.97 -23.39
N PRO A 108 0.64 7.85 -22.57
CA PRO A 108 1.38 8.54 -21.52
C PRO A 108 1.88 7.56 -20.45
N ALA A 109 2.99 7.91 -19.81
CA ALA A 109 3.52 7.15 -18.68
C ALA A 109 2.52 7.17 -17.51
N MET A 110 2.04 5.99 -17.12
CA MET A 110 1.08 5.83 -16.04
C MET A 110 1.82 5.75 -14.69
N GLN A 111 1.21 6.32 -13.64
CA GLN A 111 1.70 6.19 -12.28
C GLN A 111 0.59 5.77 -11.34
N TRP A 112 0.88 4.86 -10.44
CA TRP A 112 -0.02 4.45 -9.36
C TRP A 112 0.59 4.76 -8.01
N ILE A 113 -0.24 5.18 -7.05
CA ILE A 113 0.10 5.16 -5.63
C ILE A 113 -0.75 4.07 -4.97
N VAL A 114 -0.10 3.10 -4.34
CA VAL A 114 -0.79 2.01 -3.63
C VAL A 114 -0.74 2.31 -2.14
N VAL A 115 -1.90 2.27 -1.49
CA VAL A 115 -2.03 2.33 -0.04
C VAL A 115 -2.08 0.90 0.49
N LEU A 116 -1.10 0.54 1.29
CA LEU A 116 -0.98 -0.78 1.92
C LEU A 116 -1.24 -0.68 3.43
N LYS A 117 -1.91 -1.68 3.99
CA LYS A 117 -2.02 -1.88 5.43
C LYS A 117 -0.97 -2.91 5.89
N PRO A 118 -0.16 -2.60 6.93
CA PRO A 118 0.71 -3.57 7.56
C PRO A 118 -0.04 -4.78 8.11
N GLY A 119 0.51 -5.97 7.88
CA GLY A 119 0.10 -7.20 8.53
C GLY A 119 0.61 -7.30 9.96
N THR A 120 0.11 -8.30 10.68
CA THR A 120 0.61 -8.76 11.97
C THR A 120 1.02 -10.23 11.85
N PRO A 121 1.70 -10.82 12.85
CA PRO A 121 2.01 -12.25 12.83
C PRO A 121 0.77 -13.14 12.63
N GLU A 122 -0.41 -12.69 13.04
CA GLU A 122 -1.67 -13.43 12.97
C GLU A 122 -2.47 -13.15 11.70
N ARG A 123 -2.23 -12.01 11.02
CA ARG A 123 -3.02 -11.59 9.87
C ARG A 123 -2.17 -10.93 8.78
N PRO A 124 -2.28 -11.38 7.52
CA PRO A 124 -1.55 -10.75 6.42
C PRO A 124 -1.97 -9.29 6.23
N GLY A 125 -1.05 -8.48 5.71
CA GLY A 125 -1.36 -7.15 5.20
C GLY A 125 -2.19 -7.22 3.92
N CYS A 126 -2.59 -6.06 3.40
CA CYS A 126 -3.36 -6.00 2.16
C CYS A 126 -3.29 -4.63 1.48
N VAL A 127 -3.76 -4.57 0.24
CA VAL A 127 -4.06 -3.33 -0.47
C VAL A 127 -5.35 -2.74 0.12
N VAL A 128 -5.29 -1.47 0.52
CA VAL A 128 -6.45 -0.69 0.98
C VAL A 128 -7.04 0.10 -0.17
N ALA A 129 -6.20 0.75 -0.96
CA ALA A 129 -6.63 1.57 -2.08
C ALA A 129 -5.55 1.69 -3.15
N LEU A 130 -6.00 1.99 -4.36
CA LEU A 130 -5.18 2.43 -5.48
C LEU A 130 -5.54 3.88 -5.79
N VAL A 131 -4.55 4.74 -5.90
CA VAL A 131 -4.73 6.14 -6.28
C VAL A 131 -4.02 6.39 -7.60
N ASP A 132 -4.69 7.09 -8.51
CA ASP A 132 -4.06 7.57 -9.73
C ASP A 132 -2.95 8.58 -9.39
N GLY A 133 -1.73 8.27 -9.81
CA GLY A 133 -0.50 9.01 -9.51
C GLY A 133 -0.22 10.17 -10.45
N GLU A 134 -0.90 10.28 -11.60
CA GLU A 134 -0.59 11.27 -12.65
C GLU A 134 -0.79 12.71 -12.18
N ALA A 135 -1.62 12.95 -11.15
CA ALA A 135 -1.83 14.27 -10.57
C ALA A 135 -0.68 14.74 -9.62
N GLY A 136 0.45 14.03 -9.58
CA GLY A 136 1.66 14.44 -8.85
C GLY A 136 1.42 14.67 -7.35
N ALA A 137 1.67 15.89 -6.87
CA ALA A 137 1.50 16.24 -5.45
C ALA A 137 0.04 16.07 -4.97
N ALA A 138 -0.95 16.36 -5.81
CA ALA A 138 -2.36 16.17 -5.48
C ALA A 138 -2.72 14.68 -5.29
N ALA A 139 -2.09 13.80 -6.06
CA ALA A 139 -2.24 12.36 -5.89
C ALA A 139 -1.70 11.90 -4.53
N ARG A 140 -0.52 12.41 -4.13
CA ARG A 140 0.03 12.12 -2.79
C ARG A 140 -0.90 12.57 -1.67
N THR A 141 -1.41 13.81 -1.73
CA THR A 141 -2.36 14.31 -0.73
C THR A 141 -3.61 13.44 -0.65
N THR A 142 -4.13 13.00 -1.79
CA THR A 142 -5.28 12.10 -1.87
C THR A 142 -4.98 10.75 -1.22
N ALA A 143 -3.84 10.14 -1.56
CA ALA A 143 -3.42 8.87 -0.98
C ALA A 143 -3.18 8.96 0.53
N THR A 144 -2.58 10.06 1.01
CA THR A 144 -2.38 10.30 2.45
C THR A 144 -3.73 10.36 3.17
N ARG A 145 -4.69 11.11 2.62
CA ARG A 145 -6.03 11.21 3.20
C ARG A 145 -6.73 9.85 3.27
N VAL A 146 -6.71 9.07 2.19
CA VAL A 146 -7.28 7.72 2.16
C VAL A 146 -6.61 6.81 3.20
N ALA A 147 -5.28 6.88 3.31
CA ALA A 147 -4.55 6.10 4.31
C ALA A 147 -4.93 6.48 5.74
N ASP A 148 -5.09 7.78 6.01
CA ASP A 148 -5.48 8.30 7.33
C ASP A 148 -6.92 7.94 7.70
N GLU A 149 -7.84 7.99 6.74
CA GLU A 149 -9.28 7.78 6.96
C GLU A 149 -9.68 6.30 6.96
N GLU A 150 -9.09 5.50 6.07
CA GLU A 150 -9.60 4.14 5.78
C GLU A 150 -8.72 3.03 6.36
N ALA A 151 -7.39 3.19 6.35
CA ALA A 151 -6.49 2.06 6.59
C ALA A 151 -6.61 1.46 7.99
N ALA A 152 -6.84 2.29 9.03
CA ALA A 152 -7.00 1.80 10.40
C ALA A 152 -8.20 0.83 10.52
N GLY A 153 -9.33 1.15 9.88
CA GLY A 153 -10.56 0.37 9.90
C GLY A 153 -10.65 -0.75 8.86
N PHE A 154 -9.88 -0.67 7.78
CA PHE A 154 -9.93 -1.62 6.67
C PHE A 154 -9.59 -3.06 7.11
N ARG A 155 -10.49 -4.01 6.84
CA ARG A 155 -10.36 -5.42 7.21
C ARG A 155 -9.81 -6.21 6.04
N CYS A 156 -8.52 -6.52 6.08
CA CYS A 156 -7.87 -7.34 5.06
C CYS A 156 -8.58 -8.69 4.88
N GLY A 157 -8.80 -9.10 3.63
CA GLY A 157 -9.56 -10.31 3.25
C GLY A 157 -11.09 -10.19 3.37
N VAL A 158 -11.62 -9.02 3.78
CA VAL A 158 -13.07 -8.78 3.93
C VAL A 158 -13.49 -7.56 3.11
N ASP A 159 -12.83 -6.42 3.33
CA ASP A 159 -13.13 -5.18 2.63
C ASP A 159 -12.45 -5.17 1.26
N ARG A 160 -13.12 -4.59 0.25
CA ARG A 160 -12.63 -4.56 -1.13
C ARG A 160 -11.92 -3.23 -1.40
N PRO A 161 -10.68 -3.24 -1.90
CA PRO A 161 -9.96 -2.00 -2.18
C PRO A 161 -10.52 -1.29 -3.41
N GLY A 162 -10.52 0.04 -3.37
CA GLY A 162 -11.07 0.90 -4.42
C GLY A 162 -10.00 1.65 -5.21
N LEU A 163 -10.37 2.10 -6.41
CA LEU A 163 -9.62 3.09 -7.17
C LEU A 163 -10.11 4.49 -6.78
N VAL A 164 -9.21 5.37 -6.34
CA VAL A 164 -9.51 6.73 -5.90
C VAL A 164 -8.84 7.75 -6.83
N GLY A 165 -9.55 8.83 -7.14
CA GLY A 165 -9.07 9.91 -7.98
C GLY A 165 -9.67 9.92 -9.39
N ARG A 166 -9.19 10.84 -10.23
CA ARG A 166 -9.68 11.04 -11.61
C ARG A 166 -8.78 10.32 -12.62
N ALA A 167 -8.65 9.01 -12.46
CA ALA A 167 -7.95 8.16 -13.42
C ALA A 167 -8.53 8.32 -14.84
N GLY A 168 -7.65 8.49 -15.83
CA GLY A 168 -8.01 8.29 -17.24
C GLY A 168 -8.48 6.87 -17.51
N ASP A 169 -9.13 6.63 -18.65
CA ASP A 169 -9.84 5.36 -18.90
C ASP A 169 -8.92 4.14 -18.91
N ALA A 170 -7.70 4.25 -19.46
CA ALA A 170 -6.72 3.18 -19.45
C ALA A 170 -6.27 2.83 -18.02
N THR A 171 -5.90 3.85 -17.23
CA THR A 171 -5.53 3.73 -15.81
C THR A 171 -6.66 3.11 -15.01
N ARG A 172 -7.90 3.58 -15.22
CA ARG A 172 -9.09 3.05 -14.55
C ARG A 172 -9.31 1.58 -14.88
N ARG A 173 -9.28 1.22 -16.16
CA ARG A 173 -9.50 -0.17 -16.61
C ARG A 173 -8.47 -1.13 -16.01
N LEU A 174 -7.17 -0.81 -16.13
CA LEU A 174 -6.10 -1.66 -15.61
C LEU A 174 -6.12 -1.73 -14.07
N GLY A 175 -6.35 -0.59 -13.42
CA GLY A 175 -6.44 -0.51 -11.96
C GLY A 175 -7.58 -1.33 -11.40
N THR A 176 -8.78 -1.23 -11.96
CA THR A 176 -9.95 -2.02 -11.53
C THR A 176 -9.72 -3.52 -11.71
N LEU A 177 -9.13 -3.95 -12.82
CA LEU A 177 -8.81 -5.37 -13.04
C LEU A 177 -7.75 -5.89 -12.06
N TRP A 178 -6.76 -5.07 -11.72
CA TRP A 178 -5.76 -5.44 -10.71
C TRP A 178 -6.37 -5.50 -9.31
N LEU A 179 -7.22 -4.53 -8.93
CA LEU A 179 -7.92 -4.50 -7.64
C LEU A 179 -8.87 -5.71 -7.45
N ALA A 180 -9.53 -6.18 -8.51
CA ALA A 180 -10.40 -7.35 -8.46
C ALA A 180 -9.66 -8.65 -8.11
N ARG A 181 -8.33 -8.68 -8.26
CA ARG A 181 -7.47 -9.83 -7.95
C ARG A 181 -6.79 -9.73 -6.58
N GLN A 182 -7.09 -8.70 -5.79
CA GLN A 182 -6.49 -8.59 -4.46
C GLN A 182 -7.13 -9.60 -3.50
N PRO A 183 -6.32 -10.23 -2.65
CA PRO A 183 -6.78 -11.22 -1.67
C PRO A 183 -7.66 -10.61 -0.57
#